data_AF-A0A917JAQ7-F1
#
_entry.id   AF-A0A917JAQ7-F1
#
_cell.length_a   1.000
_cell.length_b   1.000
_cell.length_c   1.000
_cell.angle_alpha   90.00
_cell.angle_beta   90.00
_cell.angle_gamma   90.00
#
_symmetry.space_group_name_H-M   'P 1'
#
loop_
_entity.id
_entity.type
_entity.pdbx_description
1 polymer ?
#
loop_
_entity_poly.entity_id
_entity_poly.type
_entity_poly.pdbx_seq_one_letter_code
_entity_poly.pdbx_strand_id
1 'polypeptide(L)'
;MAKSYQISKEQIVTRPLAFLAPVGIVFIVMFLLMPVMVTLLSVEGNISNITASDMKGMVIVMPFILACIPFFTYSRRQIIFNAADHTIYRQTIFRRKPLLKFNEAGDIVLKIGMGQSYYLKALADRYGKGYRISSSFSGEKDKDKHEFEEVVLPAIRQMLALQPAANLVYNSKVLFEAGILNYYTEHPQGYILKPGGLLKLLPGLIILGLGACYGWYTVITNPGGDKALAVGTSVGFVFMVFAFTKRLIFDTSARQVIVYYLGLPISRYALANFAGFNIVRKTYNGLYSGTDVRLKFQKPSSHSTTDVTLADFNKTNPIEPFIAETEYVLSKAGSGSAKL
;
A
#
# COMPACT_ATOMS: atom_id res chain seq x y z
N MET A 1 -25.84 -15.36 -16.05
CA MET A 1 -24.95 -14.67 -15.07
C MET A 1 -25.51 -13.29 -14.79
N ALA A 2 -25.52 -12.83 -13.53
CA ALA A 2 -25.94 -11.46 -13.23
C ALA A 2 -24.95 -10.49 -13.91
N LYS A 3 -25.45 -9.55 -14.74
CA LYS A 3 -24.60 -8.55 -15.40
C LYS A 3 -23.71 -7.86 -14.37
N SER A 4 -22.41 -7.83 -14.65
CA SER A 4 -21.38 -7.24 -13.78
C SER A 4 -21.45 -5.71 -13.77
N TYR A 5 -22.28 -5.11 -14.64
CA TYR A 5 -22.47 -3.68 -14.74
C TYR A 5 -23.89 -3.30 -15.20
N GLN A 6 -24.24 -2.03 -15.00
CA GLN A 6 -25.44 -1.39 -15.52
C GLN A 6 -25.07 0.03 -15.97
N ILE A 7 -25.38 0.37 -17.22
CA ILE A 7 -25.15 1.70 -17.78
C ILE A 7 -26.50 2.38 -17.97
N SER A 8 -26.61 3.61 -17.47
CA SER A 8 -27.73 4.52 -17.70
C SER A 8 -27.18 5.93 -17.93
N LYS A 9 -28.00 6.84 -18.45
CA LYS A 9 -27.57 8.23 -18.69
C LYS A 9 -27.13 8.94 -17.40
N GLU A 10 -27.76 8.62 -16.28
CA GLU A 10 -27.51 9.28 -14.99
C GLU A 10 -26.44 8.58 -14.15
N GLN A 11 -26.30 7.25 -14.30
CA GLN A 11 -25.36 6.48 -13.50
C GLN A 11 -24.78 5.28 -14.23
N ILE A 12 -23.52 4.98 -13.94
CA ILE A 12 -22.86 3.72 -14.30
C ILE A 12 -22.56 2.95 -13.02
N VAL A 13 -23.08 1.73 -12.92
CA VAL A 13 -22.90 0.85 -11.77
C VAL A 13 -22.03 -0.33 -12.18
N THR A 14 -20.96 -0.61 -11.45
CA THR A 14 -20.13 -1.82 -11.65
C THR A 14 -20.06 -2.65 -10.38
N ARG A 15 -19.92 -3.97 -10.54
CA ARG A 15 -19.89 -4.98 -9.46
C ARG A 15 -18.54 -5.70 -9.45
N PRO A 16 -17.47 -5.06 -8.95
CA PRO A 16 -16.10 -5.56 -9.12
C PRO A 16 -15.80 -6.89 -8.41
N LEU A 17 -16.62 -7.28 -7.43
CA LEU A 17 -16.43 -8.49 -6.64
C LEU A 17 -17.52 -9.55 -6.87
N ALA A 18 -18.32 -9.42 -7.94
CA ALA A 18 -19.43 -10.33 -8.21
C ALA A 18 -19.01 -11.82 -8.26
N PHE A 19 -17.77 -12.10 -8.70
CA PHE A 19 -17.20 -13.45 -8.75
C PHE A 19 -17.08 -14.14 -7.38
N LEU A 20 -17.14 -13.39 -6.26
CA LEU A 20 -17.11 -13.99 -4.92
C LEU A 20 -18.40 -14.75 -4.60
N ALA A 21 -19.53 -14.42 -5.23
CA ALA A 21 -20.79 -15.13 -5.00
C ALA A 21 -20.72 -16.61 -5.39
N PRO A 22 -20.33 -16.99 -6.64
CA PRO A 22 -20.20 -18.41 -6.99
C PRO A 22 -19.13 -19.11 -6.15
N VAL A 23 -18.02 -18.44 -5.82
CA VAL A 23 -16.99 -18.99 -4.91
C VAL A 23 -17.60 -19.32 -3.55
N GLY A 24 -18.37 -18.41 -2.96
CA GLY A 24 -19.07 -18.65 -1.70
C GLY A 24 -20.06 -19.81 -1.76
N ILE A 25 -20.79 -19.98 -2.88
CA ILE A 25 -21.69 -21.12 -3.09
C ILE A 25 -20.91 -22.43 -3.11
N VAL A 26 -19.79 -22.50 -3.83
CA VAL A 26 -18.93 -23.69 -3.89
C VAL A 26 -18.44 -24.07 -2.48
N PHE A 27 -17.96 -23.10 -1.70
CA PHE A 27 -17.54 -23.35 -0.32
C PHE A 27 -18.68 -23.84 0.57
N ILE A 28 -19.87 -23.24 0.49
CA ILE A 28 -21.04 -23.71 1.26
C ILE A 28 -21.39 -25.15 0.89
N VAL A 29 -21.48 -25.46 -0.41
CA VAL A 29 -21.78 -26.82 -0.88
C VAL A 29 -20.71 -27.81 -0.39
N MET A 30 -19.43 -27.46 -0.51
CA MET A 30 -18.33 -28.28 -0.03
C MET A 30 -18.41 -28.53 1.47
N PHE A 31 -18.66 -27.50 2.28
CA PHE A 31 -18.79 -27.62 3.73
C PHE A 31 -20.06 -28.37 4.14
N LEU A 32 -21.17 -28.28 3.40
CA LEU A 32 -22.36 -29.07 3.68
C LEU A 32 -22.17 -30.55 3.32
N LEU A 33 -21.49 -30.85 2.21
CA LEU A 33 -21.28 -32.22 1.75
C LEU A 33 -20.21 -32.96 2.55
N MET A 34 -19.15 -32.28 3.01
CA MET A 34 -18.06 -32.89 3.77
C MET A 34 -18.53 -33.69 5.00
N PRO A 35 -19.30 -33.15 5.96
CA PRO A 35 -19.74 -33.89 7.13
C PRO A 35 -20.71 -35.01 6.76
N VAL A 36 -21.55 -34.84 5.73
CA VAL A 36 -22.43 -35.90 5.22
C VAL A 36 -21.59 -37.07 4.71
N MET A 37 -20.59 -36.80 3.88
CA MET A 37 -19.68 -37.82 3.35
C MET A 37 -18.89 -38.52 4.46
N VAL A 38 -18.34 -37.77 5.41
CA VAL A 38 -17.60 -38.34 6.55
C VAL A 38 -18.51 -39.24 7.40
N THR A 39 -19.76 -38.83 7.64
CA THR A 39 -20.74 -39.62 8.40
C THR A 39 -21.08 -40.91 7.64
N LEU A 40 -21.37 -40.83 6.35
CA LEU A 40 -21.67 -42.00 5.50
C LEU A 40 -20.51 -42.99 5.45
N LEU A 41 -19.26 -42.50 5.35
CA LEU A 41 -18.07 -43.34 5.39
C LEU A 41 -17.88 -43.99 6.78
N SER A 42 -18.19 -43.28 7.86
CA SER A 42 -18.04 -43.79 9.24
C SER A 42 -19.05 -44.89 9.58
N VAL A 43 -20.22 -44.91 8.92
CA VAL A 43 -21.24 -45.96 9.08
C VAL A 43 -21.21 -47.01 7.97
N GLU A 44 -20.14 -47.05 7.18
CA GLU A 44 -19.96 -47.98 6.04
C GLU A 44 -21.15 -47.95 5.04
N GLY A 45 -21.80 -46.80 4.91
CA GLY A 45 -22.98 -46.62 4.06
C GLY A 45 -24.29 -47.19 4.61
N ASN A 46 -24.29 -47.78 5.81
CA ASN A 46 -25.51 -48.28 6.43
C ASN A 46 -26.24 -47.17 7.21
N ILE A 47 -27.24 -46.56 6.57
CA ILE A 47 -27.99 -45.40 7.05
C ILE A 47 -28.73 -45.68 8.37
N SER A 48 -29.08 -46.95 8.66
CA SER A 48 -29.77 -47.32 9.91
C SER A 48 -28.90 -47.17 11.16
N ASN A 49 -27.57 -47.08 10.99
CA ASN A 49 -26.62 -47.01 12.09
C ASN A 49 -26.23 -45.57 12.45
N ILE A 50 -26.83 -44.56 11.81
CA ILE A 50 -26.54 -43.15 12.10
C ILE A 50 -27.11 -42.80 13.47
N THR A 51 -26.23 -42.46 14.40
CA THR A 51 -26.60 -41.98 15.74
C THR A 51 -26.51 -40.46 15.83
N ALA A 52 -27.17 -39.86 16.83
CA ALA A 52 -27.06 -38.42 17.09
C ALA A 52 -25.61 -37.98 17.41
N SER A 53 -24.75 -38.90 17.87
CA SER A 53 -23.34 -38.60 18.11
C SER A 53 -22.57 -38.39 16.80
N ASP A 54 -22.97 -39.04 15.71
CA ASP A 54 -22.32 -38.92 14.41
C ASP A 54 -22.62 -37.55 13.75
N MET A 55 -23.72 -36.90 14.16
CA MET A 55 -24.08 -35.56 13.69
C MET A 55 -23.27 -34.42 14.34
N LYS A 56 -22.43 -34.70 15.35
CA LYS A 56 -21.57 -33.69 15.99
C LYS A 56 -20.63 -32.99 14.99
N GLY A 57 -20.23 -33.70 13.94
CA GLY A 57 -19.43 -33.14 12.84
C GLY A 57 -20.12 -31.97 12.14
N MET A 58 -21.45 -31.95 12.04
CA MET A 58 -22.19 -30.83 11.43
C MET A 58 -22.09 -29.55 12.28
N VAL A 59 -22.06 -29.68 13.61
CA VAL A 59 -21.91 -28.54 14.53
C VAL A 59 -20.51 -27.92 14.39
N ILE A 60 -19.47 -28.75 14.24
CA ILE A 60 -18.08 -28.30 14.04
C ILE A 60 -17.92 -27.54 12.71
N VAL A 61 -18.72 -27.87 11.70
CA VAL A 61 -18.68 -27.22 10.38
C VAL A 61 -19.42 -25.87 10.35
N MET A 62 -20.33 -25.61 11.29
CA MET A 62 -21.13 -24.39 11.34
C MET A 62 -20.30 -23.09 11.29
N PRO A 63 -19.18 -22.92 12.04
CA PRO A 63 -18.33 -21.75 11.93
C PRO A 63 -17.75 -21.52 10.52
N PHE A 64 -17.46 -22.58 9.76
CA PHE A 64 -16.95 -22.47 8.39
C PHE A 64 -18.02 -22.02 7.40
N ILE A 65 -19.26 -22.48 7.59
CA ILE A 65 -20.41 -21.98 6.81
C ILE A 65 -20.66 -20.50 7.12
N LEU A 66 -20.60 -20.11 8.40
CA LEU A 66 -20.71 -18.70 8.81
C LEU A 66 -19.55 -17.86 8.24
N ALA A 67 -18.34 -18.42 8.17
CA ALA A 67 -17.19 -17.77 7.53
C ALA A 67 -17.37 -17.55 6.02
N CYS A 68 -18.41 -18.11 5.39
CA CYS A 68 -18.74 -17.83 3.99
C CYS A 68 -19.58 -16.55 3.80
N ILE A 69 -20.22 -16.02 4.85
CA ILE A 69 -21.04 -14.79 4.79
C ILE A 69 -20.27 -13.59 4.16
N PRO A 70 -18.98 -13.35 4.46
CA PRO A 70 -18.17 -12.34 3.79
C PRO A 70 -18.16 -12.42 2.26
N PHE A 71 -18.19 -13.63 1.67
CA PHE A 71 -18.20 -13.76 0.20
C PHE A 71 -19.46 -13.16 -0.42
N PHE A 72 -20.63 -13.38 0.21
CA PHE A 72 -21.91 -12.85 -0.27
C PHE A 72 -22.07 -11.35 0.01
N THR A 73 -21.59 -10.88 1.16
CA THR A 73 -21.65 -9.46 1.50
C THR A 73 -20.69 -8.64 0.63
N TYR A 74 -19.49 -9.16 0.33
CA TYR A 74 -18.54 -8.50 -0.55
C TYR A 74 -18.89 -8.60 -2.02
N SER A 75 -19.54 -9.68 -2.48
CA SER A 75 -19.96 -9.81 -3.88
C SER A 75 -21.00 -8.78 -4.30
N ARG A 76 -21.83 -8.32 -3.35
CA ARG A 76 -22.84 -7.28 -3.56
C ARG A 76 -22.28 -5.86 -3.57
N ARG A 77 -20.97 -5.66 -3.36
CA ARG A 77 -20.35 -4.33 -3.40
C ARG A 77 -20.43 -3.75 -4.82
N GLN A 78 -20.84 -2.50 -4.89
CA GLN A 78 -20.99 -1.76 -6.14
C GLN A 78 -20.12 -0.50 -6.11
N ILE A 79 -19.62 -0.12 -7.28
CA ILE A 79 -19.06 1.20 -7.55
C ILE A 79 -20.05 1.92 -8.46
N ILE A 80 -20.48 3.10 -8.06
CA ILE A 80 -21.51 3.88 -8.76
C ILE A 80 -20.88 5.20 -9.17
N PHE A 81 -20.78 5.43 -10.47
CA PHE A 81 -20.47 6.73 -11.04
C PHE A 81 -21.79 7.46 -11.22
N ASN A 82 -21.98 8.56 -10.51
CA ASN A 82 -23.21 9.33 -10.55
C ASN A 82 -22.96 10.66 -11.27
N ALA A 83 -23.69 10.91 -12.36
CA ALA A 83 -23.54 12.11 -13.15
C ALA A 83 -24.19 13.34 -12.50
N ALA A 84 -25.21 13.16 -11.66
CA ALA A 84 -25.96 14.28 -11.08
C ALA A 84 -25.16 15.08 -10.04
N ASP A 85 -24.30 14.41 -9.28
CA ASP A 85 -23.47 15.01 -8.23
C ASP A 85 -21.96 14.88 -8.51
N HIS A 86 -21.61 14.44 -9.73
CA HIS A 86 -20.24 14.19 -10.19
C HIS A 86 -19.40 13.41 -9.17
N THR A 87 -20.01 12.44 -8.49
CA THR A 87 -19.38 11.70 -7.41
C THR A 87 -19.42 10.19 -7.67
N ILE A 88 -18.30 9.54 -7.36
CA ILE A 88 -18.13 8.10 -7.40
C ILE A 88 -18.41 7.57 -5.99
N TYR A 89 -19.35 6.64 -5.87
CA TYR A 89 -19.74 6.02 -4.62
C TYR A 89 -19.32 4.57 -4.54
N ARG A 90 -19.03 4.13 -3.32
CA ARG A 90 -19.00 2.72 -2.95
C ARG A 90 -20.27 2.40 -2.20
N GLN A 91 -21.05 1.48 -2.75
CA GLN A 91 -22.24 0.97 -2.11
C GLN A 91 -21.99 -0.47 -1.65
N THR A 92 -22.14 -0.68 -0.34
CA THR A 92 -22.27 -2.01 0.26
C THR A 92 -23.75 -2.30 0.51
N ILE A 93 -24.07 -3.50 0.99
CA ILE A 93 -25.45 -3.83 1.37
C ILE A 93 -25.99 -2.94 2.51
N PHE A 94 -25.11 -2.33 3.32
CA PHE A 94 -25.49 -1.54 4.49
C PHE A 94 -25.31 -0.03 4.32
N ARG A 95 -24.45 0.42 3.39
CA ARG A 95 -24.09 1.84 3.31
C ARG A 95 -23.60 2.25 1.92
N ARG A 96 -24.04 3.43 1.48
CA ARG A 96 -23.43 4.20 0.39
C ARG A 96 -22.44 5.20 0.98
N LYS A 97 -21.18 5.20 0.50
CA LYS A 97 -20.14 6.14 0.93
C LYS A 97 -19.51 6.79 -0.31
N PRO A 98 -19.34 8.14 -0.34
CA PRO A 98 -18.58 8.77 -1.40
C PRO A 98 -17.12 8.29 -1.35
N LEU A 99 -16.57 7.97 -2.52
CA LEU A 99 -15.16 7.58 -2.68
C LEU A 99 -14.32 8.73 -3.20
N LEU A 100 -14.77 9.33 -4.31
CA LEU A 100 -14.02 10.29 -5.12
C LEU A 100 -15.01 11.17 -5.86
N LYS A 101 -14.67 12.44 -6.07
CA LYS A 101 -15.34 13.26 -7.09
C LYS A 101 -14.73 13.03 -8.47
N PHE A 102 -15.44 13.39 -9.54
CA PHE A 102 -14.95 13.21 -10.91
C PHE A 102 -13.68 14.04 -11.18
N ASN A 103 -13.60 15.26 -10.62
CA ASN A 103 -12.41 16.09 -10.71
C ASN A 103 -11.19 15.57 -9.91
N GLU A 104 -11.38 14.57 -9.05
CA GLU A 104 -10.32 13.88 -8.28
C GLU A 104 -9.94 12.53 -8.90
N ALA A 105 -10.72 12.05 -9.89
CA ALA A 105 -10.49 10.80 -10.56
C ALA A 105 -9.29 10.92 -11.52
N GLY A 106 -8.28 10.07 -11.31
CA GLY A 106 -7.11 9.98 -12.16
C GLY A 106 -7.22 8.83 -13.15
N ASP A 107 -6.08 8.19 -13.45
CA ASP A 107 -6.01 7.17 -14.48
C ASP A 107 -6.74 5.87 -14.09
N ILE A 108 -7.30 5.22 -15.11
CA ILE A 108 -7.77 3.84 -15.03
C ILE A 108 -6.65 2.93 -15.51
N VAL A 109 -6.17 2.04 -14.62
CA VAL A 109 -5.01 1.18 -14.87
C VAL A 109 -5.42 -0.28 -14.77
N LEU A 110 -4.99 -1.09 -15.73
CA LEU A 110 -5.08 -2.55 -15.69
C LEU A 110 -4.04 -3.11 -14.72
N LYS A 111 -4.46 -3.97 -13.79
CA LYS A 111 -3.55 -4.72 -12.90
C LYS A 111 -3.66 -6.21 -13.15
N ILE A 112 -2.50 -6.85 -13.26
CA ILE A 112 -2.35 -8.29 -13.41
C ILE A 112 -1.99 -8.87 -12.04
N GLY A 113 -2.72 -9.89 -11.60
CA GLY A 113 -2.53 -10.62 -10.34
C GLY A 113 -3.13 -12.03 -10.44
N MET A 114 -4.01 -12.42 -9.51
CA MET A 114 -4.89 -13.60 -9.66
C MET A 114 -6.01 -13.33 -10.70
N GLY A 115 -5.61 -12.95 -11.91
CA GLY A 115 -6.47 -12.43 -12.98
C GLY A 115 -6.20 -10.95 -13.30
N GLN A 116 -6.91 -10.46 -14.31
CA GLN A 116 -6.80 -9.10 -14.83
C GLN A 116 -7.97 -8.24 -14.31
N SER A 117 -7.69 -7.03 -13.81
CA SER A 117 -8.75 -6.12 -13.35
C SER A 117 -8.37 -4.65 -13.45
N TYR A 118 -9.36 -3.79 -13.73
CA TYR A 118 -9.19 -2.34 -13.86
C TYR A 118 -9.40 -1.64 -12.52
N TYR A 119 -8.51 -0.69 -12.24
CA TYR A 119 -8.54 0.14 -11.05
C TYR A 119 -8.55 1.61 -11.44
N LEU A 120 -9.45 2.37 -10.82
CA LEU A 120 -9.43 3.84 -10.88
C LEU A 120 -8.52 4.38 -9.78
N LYS A 121 -7.50 5.15 -10.15
CA LYS A 121 -6.65 5.85 -9.19
C LYS A 121 -7.22 7.24 -8.87
N ALA A 122 -6.93 7.74 -7.68
CA ALA A 122 -7.18 9.14 -7.36
C ALA A 122 -5.99 9.98 -7.82
N LEU A 123 -6.22 11.22 -8.24
CA LEU A 123 -5.14 12.16 -8.59
C LEU A 123 -4.25 12.46 -7.38
N ALA A 124 -4.84 12.63 -6.20
CA ALA A 124 -4.09 12.84 -4.96
C ALA A 124 -3.37 11.57 -4.46
N ASP A 125 -3.65 10.40 -5.06
CA ASP A 125 -3.08 9.11 -4.67
C ASP A 125 -2.67 8.27 -5.89
N ARG A 126 -1.84 8.87 -6.76
CA ARG A 126 -1.32 8.21 -7.99
C ARG A 126 -0.51 6.95 -7.70
N TYR A 127 0.13 6.87 -6.54
CA TYR A 127 0.92 5.70 -6.12
C TYR A 127 0.11 4.66 -5.34
N GLY A 128 -1.16 4.96 -5.05
CA GLY A 128 -2.07 4.08 -4.32
C GLY A 128 -2.47 2.81 -5.06
N LYS A 129 -3.18 1.94 -4.34
CA LYS A 129 -3.80 0.74 -4.95
C LYS A 129 -4.89 1.12 -5.96
N GLY A 130 -5.56 2.27 -5.78
CA GLY A 130 -6.76 2.63 -6.52
C GLY A 130 -7.98 1.79 -6.11
N TYR A 131 -9.12 2.15 -6.67
CA TYR A 131 -10.41 1.50 -6.45
C TYR A 131 -10.68 0.54 -7.60
N ARG A 132 -10.93 -0.74 -7.28
CA ARG A 132 -11.28 -1.75 -8.30
C ARG A 132 -12.63 -1.40 -8.90
N ILE A 133 -12.70 -1.24 -10.22
CA ILE A 133 -13.93 -0.88 -10.95
C ILE A 133 -14.47 -2.00 -11.83
N SER A 134 -13.68 -3.05 -12.10
CA SER A 134 -14.09 -4.23 -12.89
C SER A 134 -14.06 -5.52 -12.07
N SER A 135 -14.72 -6.57 -12.59
CA SER A 135 -14.52 -7.96 -12.18
C SER A 135 -13.10 -8.46 -12.44
N SER A 136 -12.80 -9.70 -12.05
CA SER A 136 -11.54 -10.37 -12.42
C SER A 136 -11.78 -11.08 -13.74
N PHE A 137 -10.92 -10.84 -14.71
CA PHE A 137 -10.93 -11.51 -15.99
C PHE A 137 -9.82 -12.56 -16.03
N SER A 138 -10.07 -13.67 -16.72
CA SER A 138 -9.13 -14.80 -16.80
C SER A 138 -7.95 -14.53 -17.73
N GLY A 139 -8.03 -13.53 -18.61
CA GLY A 139 -6.94 -13.14 -19.52
C GLY A 139 -7.42 -12.28 -20.67
N GLU A 140 -6.58 -12.13 -21.69
CA GLU A 140 -6.85 -11.27 -22.86
C GLU A 140 -8.04 -11.73 -23.71
N LYS A 141 -8.29 -13.04 -23.81
CA LYS A 141 -9.37 -13.62 -24.65
C LYS A 141 -10.72 -13.70 -23.93
N ASP A 142 -10.84 -13.10 -22.75
CA ASP A 142 -12.06 -13.16 -21.95
C ASP A 142 -13.14 -12.27 -22.57
N LYS A 143 -14.28 -12.85 -22.92
CA LYS A 143 -15.40 -12.13 -23.55
C LYS A 143 -15.90 -10.99 -22.65
N ASP A 144 -15.94 -11.20 -21.34
CA ASP A 144 -16.41 -10.19 -20.39
C ASP A 144 -15.41 -9.03 -20.29
N LYS A 145 -14.12 -9.29 -20.55
CA LYS A 145 -13.09 -8.26 -20.62
C LYS A 145 -13.29 -7.38 -21.85
N HIS A 146 -13.43 -7.99 -23.02
CA HIS A 146 -13.68 -7.25 -24.27
C HIS A 146 -14.93 -6.38 -24.16
N GLU A 147 -16.03 -6.93 -23.64
CA GLU A 147 -17.26 -6.16 -23.40
C GLU A 147 -17.02 -4.99 -22.43
N PHE A 148 -16.23 -5.21 -21.37
CA PHE A 148 -15.88 -4.13 -20.44
C PHE A 148 -15.02 -3.04 -21.10
N GLU A 149 -14.05 -3.41 -21.94
CA GLU A 149 -13.14 -2.49 -22.64
C GLU A 149 -13.83 -1.70 -23.75
N GLU A 150 -14.76 -2.31 -24.48
CA GLU A 150 -15.43 -1.69 -25.63
C GLU A 150 -16.67 -0.88 -25.23
N VAL A 151 -17.38 -1.30 -24.17
CA VAL A 151 -18.67 -0.69 -23.79
C VAL A 151 -18.56 0.10 -22.49
N VAL A 152 -18.08 -0.55 -21.43
CA VAL A 152 -18.15 0.03 -20.08
C VAL A 152 -17.07 1.09 -19.86
N LEU A 153 -15.84 0.81 -20.27
CA LEU A 153 -14.71 1.70 -20.06
C LEU A 153 -14.87 3.03 -20.83
N PRO A 154 -15.32 3.07 -22.10
CA PRO A 154 -15.60 4.31 -22.79
C PRO A 154 -16.75 5.09 -22.15
N ALA A 155 -17.81 4.41 -21.70
CA ALA A 155 -18.90 5.06 -20.98
C ALA A 155 -18.44 5.70 -19.67
N ILE A 156 -17.59 5.01 -18.89
CA ILE A 156 -16.98 5.59 -17.67
C ILE A 156 -16.13 6.80 -18.03
N ARG A 157 -15.28 6.73 -19.06
CA ARG A 157 -14.44 7.86 -19.49
C ARG A 157 -15.27 9.07 -19.93
N GLN A 158 -16.35 8.85 -20.69
CA GLN A 158 -17.28 9.90 -21.08
C GLN A 158 -17.97 10.54 -19.87
N MET A 159 -18.38 9.74 -18.89
CA MET A 159 -19.00 10.24 -17.67
C MET A 159 -18.02 11.07 -16.83
N LEU A 160 -16.75 10.63 -16.71
CA LEU A 160 -15.71 11.39 -16.03
C LEU A 160 -15.36 12.69 -16.78
N ALA A 161 -15.50 12.72 -18.10
CA ALA A 161 -15.26 13.92 -18.90
C ALA A 161 -16.29 15.04 -18.66
N LEU A 162 -17.44 14.75 -18.02
CA LEU A 162 -18.42 15.76 -17.61
C LEU A 162 -17.82 16.77 -16.62
N GLN A 163 -16.87 16.32 -15.80
CA GLN A 163 -16.10 17.18 -14.91
C GLN A 163 -14.66 16.68 -14.90
N PRO A 164 -13.84 17.11 -15.89
CA PRO A 164 -12.50 16.58 -16.04
C PRO A 164 -11.68 16.84 -14.78
N ALA A 165 -10.74 15.94 -14.55
CA ALA A 165 -9.70 16.10 -13.56
C ALA A 165 -9.15 17.53 -13.60
N ALA A 166 -9.32 18.27 -12.51
CA ALA A 166 -8.57 19.50 -12.36
C ALA A 166 -7.10 19.08 -12.28
N ASN A 167 -6.24 19.68 -13.10
CA ASN A 167 -4.81 19.59 -12.82
C ASN A 167 -4.65 20.03 -11.38
N LEU A 168 -4.19 19.13 -10.51
CA LEU A 168 -3.70 19.51 -9.20
C LEU A 168 -2.47 20.36 -9.48
N VAL A 169 -2.68 21.63 -9.81
CA VAL A 169 -1.66 22.66 -9.74
C VAL A 169 -1.40 22.78 -8.26
N TYR A 170 -0.52 21.92 -7.78
CA TYR A 170 -0.01 22.00 -6.44
C TYR A 170 0.71 23.35 -6.42
N ASN A 171 0.05 24.40 -5.88
CA ASN A 171 0.64 25.74 -5.64
C ASN A 171 1.82 25.68 -4.65
N SER A 172 2.39 24.51 -4.44
CA SER A 172 3.52 24.25 -3.59
C SER A 172 4.75 24.98 -4.05
N LYS A 173 4.93 25.25 -5.35
CA LYS A 173 6.10 26.01 -5.81
C LYS A 173 6.17 27.40 -5.16
N VAL A 174 5.02 28.09 -5.05
CA VAL A 174 4.92 29.39 -4.35
C VAL A 174 5.17 29.23 -2.85
N LEU A 175 4.65 28.16 -2.23
CA LEU A 175 4.88 27.88 -0.80
C LEU A 175 6.35 27.54 -0.50
N PHE A 176 7.01 26.78 -1.37
CA PHE A 176 8.41 26.41 -1.25
C PHE A 176 9.32 27.62 -1.43
N GLU A 177 9.00 28.49 -2.40
CA GLU A 177 9.69 29.78 -2.60
C GLU A 177 9.51 30.72 -1.41
N ALA A 178 8.37 30.64 -0.71
CA ALA A 178 8.14 31.34 0.56
C ALA A 178 8.82 30.67 1.79
N GLY A 179 9.63 29.63 1.59
CA GLY A 179 10.36 28.93 2.67
C GLY A 179 9.53 27.94 3.49
N ILE A 180 8.29 27.65 3.08
CA ILE A 180 7.39 26.74 3.82
C ILE A 180 7.66 25.31 3.37
N LEU A 181 8.62 24.66 4.05
CA LEU A 181 9.04 23.28 3.79
C LEU A 181 8.51 22.33 4.87
N ASN A 182 7.70 21.35 4.46
CA ASN A 182 7.07 20.39 5.38
C ASN A 182 8.02 19.25 5.74
N TYR A 183 8.85 18.82 4.81
CA TYR A 183 9.72 17.65 4.93
C TYR A 183 11.19 18.02 5.10
N TYR A 184 11.58 19.23 4.74
CA TYR A 184 12.95 19.71 4.85
C TYR A 184 13.11 20.88 5.83
N THR A 185 14.30 21.02 6.39
CA THR A 185 14.73 22.22 7.12
C THR A 185 15.96 22.81 6.44
N GLU A 186 15.98 24.12 6.28
CA GLU A 186 17.15 24.84 5.80
C GLU A 186 18.33 24.73 6.78
N HIS A 187 19.52 24.67 6.23
CA HIS A 187 20.79 24.57 6.95
C HIS A 187 21.86 25.39 6.20
N PRO A 188 22.90 25.91 6.86
CA PRO A 188 23.93 26.71 6.18
C PRO A 188 24.60 26.05 4.96
N GLN A 189 24.60 24.71 4.91
CA GLN A 189 25.18 23.92 3.82
C GLN A 189 24.15 23.45 2.78
N GLY A 190 22.86 23.73 2.97
CA GLY A 190 21.78 23.30 2.08
C GLY A 190 20.52 22.86 2.84
N TYR A 191 19.96 21.71 2.51
CA TYR A 191 18.69 21.25 3.09
C TYR A 191 18.83 19.91 3.80
N ILE A 192 18.26 19.79 4.99
CA ILE A 192 18.23 18.53 5.75
C ILE A 192 16.84 17.93 5.68
N LEU A 193 16.77 16.64 5.40
CA LEU A 193 15.52 15.90 5.51
C LEU A 193 15.13 15.76 7.00
N LYS A 194 13.93 16.25 7.36
CA LYS A 194 13.37 16.08 8.70
C LYS A 194 13.24 14.59 9.02
N PRO A 195 13.63 14.16 10.22
CA PRO A 195 13.64 12.75 10.51
C PRO A 195 12.20 12.25 10.71
N GLY A 196 11.82 11.24 9.92
CA GLY A 196 10.45 10.75 9.88
C GLY A 196 10.05 10.01 11.15
N GLY A 197 9.02 10.48 11.85
CA GLY A 197 8.27 9.72 12.85
C GLY A 197 9.11 9.02 13.94
N LEU A 198 10.18 9.66 14.44
CA LEU A 198 11.07 9.13 15.48
C LEU A 198 10.31 8.52 16.68
N LEU A 199 9.17 9.11 17.04
CA LEU A 199 8.32 8.62 18.13
C LEU A 199 7.91 7.16 17.99
N LYS A 200 7.83 6.62 16.77
CA LYS A 200 7.46 5.20 16.54
C LYS A 200 8.52 4.22 17.03
N LEU A 201 9.79 4.63 17.05
CA LEU A 201 10.91 3.79 17.45
C LEU A 201 11.25 3.95 18.94
N LEU A 202 10.73 5.00 19.59
CA LEU A 202 11.02 5.32 20.99
C LEU A 202 10.70 4.18 21.97
N PRO A 203 9.56 3.46 21.87
CA PRO A 203 9.26 2.36 22.78
C PRO A 203 10.31 1.24 22.72
N GLY A 204 10.77 0.87 21.51
CA GLY A 204 11.80 -0.14 21.36
C GLY A 204 13.15 0.31 21.92
N LEU A 205 13.48 1.60 21.79
CA LEU A 205 14.71 2.15 22.36
C LEU A 205 14.69 2.09 23.89
N ILE A 206 13.55 2.41 24.50
CA ILE A 206 13.34 2.30 25.94
C ILE A 206 13.45 0.84 26.39
N ILE A 207 12.75 -0.09 25.72
CA ILE A 207 12.76 -1.51 26.08
C ILE A 207 14.16 -2.12 25.95
N LEU A 208 14.86 -1.86 24.84
CA LEU A 208 16.22 -2.37 24.64
C LEU A 208 17.22 -1.70 25.58
N GLY A 209 17.05 -0.41 25.89
CA GLY A 209 17.87 0.30 26.86
C GLY A 209 17.71 -0.28 28.26
N LEU A 210 16.46 -0.46 28.72
CA LEU A 210 16.17 -1.11 30.01
C LEU A 210 16.67 -2.55 30.05
N GLY A 211 16.48 -3.30 28.96
CA GLY A 211 16.98 -4.66 28.82
C GLY A 211 18.51 -4.73 28.91
N ALA A 212 19.22 -3.80 28.27
CA ALA A 212 20.67 -3.70 28.36
C ALA A 212 21.13 -3.34 29.77
N CYS A 213 20.51 -2.34 30.41
CA CYS A 213 20.80 -1.98 31.80
C CYS A 213 20.57 -3.16 32.76
N TYR A 214 19.45 -3.86 32.62
CA TYR A 214 19.13 -5.05 33.43
C TYR A 214 20.12 -6.19 33.17
N GLY A 215 20.40 -6.50 31.90
CA GLY A 215 21.37 -7.53 31.53
C GLY A 215 22.74 -7.27 32.15
N TRP A 216 23.26 -6.05 32.01
CA TRP A 216 24.55 -5.69 32.62
C TRP A 216 24.52 -5.69 34.15
N TYR A 217 23.43 -5.24 34.77
CA TYR A 217 23.26 -5.35 36.23
C TYR A 217 23.41 -6.81 36.69
N THR A 218 22.70 -7.75 36.04
CA THR A 218 22.78 -9.17 36.43
C THR A 218 24.16 -9.78 36.24
N VAL A 219 24.90 -9.38 35.18
CA VAL A 219 26.27 -9.86 34.93
C VAL A 219 27.25 -9.33 35.97
N ILE A 220 27.06 -8.10 36.44
CA ILE A 220 27.94 -7.45 37.42
C ILE A 220 27.67 -8.00 38.83
N THR A 221 26.41 -8.17 39.22
CA THR A 221 26.05 -8.56 40.59
C THR A 221 26.02 -10.08 40.81
N ASN A 222 25.83 -10.88 39.77
CA ASN A 222 25.71 -12.34 39.88
C ASN A 222 26.77 -13.05 39.01
N PRO A 223 27.65 -13.89 39.58
CA PRO A 223 28.69 -14.62 38.84
C PRO A 223 28.15 -15.56 37.74
N GLY A 224 26.87 -15.96 37.82
CA GLY A 224 26.15 -16.76 36.82
C GLY A 224 25.19 -15.98 35.92
N GLY A 225 25.28 -14.65 35.87
CA GLY A 225 24.41 -13.80 35.07
C GLY A 225 24.46 -14.14 33.57
N ASP A 226 23.31 -14.03 32.90
CA ASP A 226 23.18 -14.35 31.47
C ASP A 226 23.85 -13.27 30.61
N LYS A 227 25.12 -13.52 30.27
CA LYS A 227 25.92 -12.67 29.39
C LYS A 227 25.32 -12.56 27.99
N ALA A 228 24.58 -13.57 27.52
CA ALA A 228 23.98 -13.53 26.19
C ALA A 228 22.84 -12.52 26.14
N LEU A 229 22.02 -12.44 27.19
CA LEU A 229 20.98 -11.41 27.33
C LEU A 229 21.58 -10.00 27.34
N ALA A 230 22.64 -9.78 28.12
CA ALA A 230 23.31 -8.47 28.23
C ALA A 230 23.91 -8.01 26.89
N VAL A 231 24.63 -8.91 26.20
CA VAL A 231 25.21 -8.60 24.88
C VAL A 231 24.11 -8.43 23.84
N GLY A 232 23.13 -9.32 23.78
CA GLY A 232 22.06 -9.27 22.78
C GLY A 232 21.23 -7.98 22.86
N THR A 233 20.83 -7.58 24.07
CA THR A 233 20.09 -6.32 24.29
C THR A 233 20.94 -5.08 24.00
N SER A 234 22.23 -5.10 24.36
CA SER A 234 23.16 -4.00 24.06
C SER A 234 23.39 -3.83 22.56
N VAL A 235 23.61 -4.93 21.84
CA VAL A 235 23.78 -4.94 20.38
C VAL A 235 22.49 -4.43 19.72
N GLY A 236 21.33 -4.93 20.13
CA GLY A 236 20.03 -4.45 19.67
C GLY A 236 19.85 -2.95 19.90
N PHE A 237 20.18 -2.45 21.10
CA PHE A 237 20.12 -1.04 21.45
C PHE A 237 21.02 -0.17 20.56
N VAL A 238 22.28 -0.58 20.36
CA VAL A 238 23.24 0.13 19.50
C VAL A 238 22.74 0.20 18.05
N PHE A 239 22.28 -0.91 17.48
CA PHE A 239 21.69 -0.91 16.14
C PHE A 239 20.46 -0.01 16.05
N MET A 240 19.64 0.03 17.10
CA MET A 240 18.49 0.92 17.14
C MET A 240 18.91 2.39 17.15
N VAL A 241 19.85 2.78 18.02
CA VAL A 241 20.46 4.13 18.03
C VAL A 241 21.04 4.50 16.67
N PHE A 242 21.70 3.55 15.99
CA PHE A 242 22.21 3.77 14.65
C PHE A 242 21.09 4.13 13.66
N ALA A 243 19.94 3.45 13.73
CA ALA A 243 18.77 3.78 12.92
C ALA A 243 18.20 5.18 13.22
N PHE A 244 18.31 5.67 14.46
CA PHE A 244 17.88 7.02 14.87
C PHE A 244 18.74 8.16 14.32
N THR A 245 20.01 7.91 14.08
CA THR A 245 20.97 8.96 13.73
C THR A 245 21.19 9.15 12.24
N LYS A 246 20.44 8.40 11.42
CA LYS A 246 20.44 8.60 9.97
C LYS A 246 19.97 10.01 9.65
N ARG A 247 20.83 10.79 9.01
CA ARG A 247 20.52 12.14 8.52
C ARG A 247 20.91 12.26 7.05
N LEU A 248 20.05 12.90 6.27
CA LEU A 248 20.28 13.17 4.85
C LEU A 248 20.41 14.68 4.66
N ILE A 249 21.53 15.10 4.07
CA ILE A 249 21.81 16.50 3.75
C ILE A 249 21.98 16.63 2.25
N PHE A 250 21.25 17.56 1.65
CA PHE A 250 21.39 18.00 0.28
C PHE A 250 22.30 19.22 0.31
N ASP A 251 23.59 19.00 0.01
CA ASP A 251 24.61 20.03 0.02
C ASP A 251 24.54 20.84 -1.27
N THR A 252 24.13 22.10 -1.15
CA THR A 252 23.93 23.01 -2.29
C THR A 252 25.24 23.52 -2.87
N SER A 253 26.28 23.64 -2.03
CA SER A 253 27.58 24.16 -2.43
C SER A 253 28.38 23.09 -3.17
N ALA A 254 28.41 21.87 -2.64
CA ALA A 254 29.14 20.75 -3.23
C ALA A 254 28.31 19.92 -4.22
N ARG A 255 27.04 20.29 -4.45
CA ARG A 255 26.11 19.62 -5.40
C ARG A 255 26.04 18.10 -5.18
N GLN A 256 25.85 17.69 -3.94
CA GLN A 256 25.82 16.27 -3.55
C GLN A 256 24.78 16.00 -2.46
N VAL A 257 24.30 14.76 -2.41
CA VAL A 257 23.54 14.23 -1.27
C VAL A 257 24.50 13.47 -0.37
N ILE A 258 24.52 13.81 0.92
CA ILE A 258 25.38 13.19 1.93
C ILE A 258 24.49 12.46 2.94
N VAL A 259 24.80 11.18 3.15
CA VAL A 259 24.16 10.34 4.18
C VAL A 259 25.07 10.29 5.38
N TYR A 260 24.54 10.72 6.52
CA TYR A 260 25.19 10.68 7.81
C TYR A 260 24.59 9.60 8.70
N TYR A 261 25.42 8.98 9.52
CA TYR A 261 25.03 8.19 10.68
C TYR A 261 25.90 8.61 11.85
N LEU A 262 25.32 8.79 13.03
CA LEU A 262 26.02 9.30 14.23
C LEU A 262 26.83 10.59 13.97
N GLY A 263 26.37 11.44 13.04
CA GLY A 263 27.09 12.66 12.64
C GLY A 263 28.29 12.45 11.70
N LEU A 264 28.62 11.21 11.35
CA LEU A 264 29.70 10.86 10.42
C LEU A 264 29.16 10.68 9.00
N PRO A 265 29.81 11.26 7.97
CA PRO A 265 29.39 11.07 6.58
C PRO A 265 29.77 9.67 6.10
N ILE A 266 28.78 8.81 5.87
CA ILE A 266 28.98 7.41 5.45
C ILE A 266 28.94 7.27 3.93
N SER A 267 28.14 8.08 3.23
CA SER A 267 28.02 7.98 1.77
C SER A 267 27.74 9.33 1.14
N ARG A 268 28.27 9.54 -0.08
CA ARG A 268 28.14 10.77 -0.87
C ARG A 268 27.66 10.41 -2.28
N TYR A 269 26.70 11.18 -2.78
CA TYR A 269 26.11 10.97 -4.09
C TYR A 269 26.10 12.28 -4.85
N ALA A 270 26.88 12.37 -5.94
CA ALA A 270 26.92 13.56 -6.77
C ALA A 270 25.56 13.77 -7.46
N LEU A 271 25.01 14.99 -7.40
CA LEU A 271 23.74 15.32 -8.03
C LEU A 271 23.80 15.29 -9.56
N ALA A 272 25.00 15.44 -10.14
CA ALA A 272 25.22 15.25 -11.57
C ALA A 272 24.83 13.84 -12.05
N ASN A 273 24.83 12.86 -11.16
CA ASN A 273 24.50 11.47 -11.45
C ASN A 273 23.04 11.12 -11.12
N PHE A 274 22.22 12.10 -10.73
CA PHE A 274 20.82 11.88 -10.40
C PHE A 274 20.04 11.43 -11.65
N ALA A 275 19.38 10.29 -11.54
CA ALA A 275 18.65 9.66 -12.64
C ALA A 275 17.13 9.67 -12.43
N GLY A 276 16.64 10.18 -11.30
CA GLY A 276 15.21 10.26 -10.98
C GLY A 276 14.83 9.60 -9.65
N PHE A 277 13.53 9.48 -9.42
CA PHE A 277 12.98 8.83 -8.23
C PHE A 277 12.69 7.35 -8.49
N ASN A 278 12.91 6.52 -7.47
CA ASN A 278 12.44 5.14 -7.43
C ASN A 278 11.46 4.98 -6.26
N ILE A 279 10.22 4.65 -6.57
CA ILE A 279 9.12 4.55 -5.60
C ILE A 279 8.78 3.08 -5.44
N VAL A 280 9.16 2.49 -4.30
CA VAL A 280 9.09 1.05 -4.08
C VAL A 280 8.00 0.73 -3.07
N ARG A 281 6.94 0.09 -3.53
CA ARG A 281 5.87 -0.42 -2.66
C ARG A 281 6.35 -1.68 -1.94
N LYS A 282 6.32 -1.65 -0.61
CA LYS A 282 6.63 -2.78 0.26
C LYS A 282 5.36 -3.58 0.57
N THR A 283 5.46 -4.88 0.42
CA THR A 283 4.40 -5.83 0.80
C THR A 283 5.02 -6.98 1.58
N TYR A 284 4.41 -7.35 2.70
CA TYR A 284 4.77 -8.51 3.50
C TYR A 284 3.57 -9.45 3.54
N ASN A 285 3.73 -10.70 3.09
CA ASN A 285 2.63 -11.68 2.95
C ASN A 285 1.41 -11.14 2.20
N GLY A 286 1.65 -10.36 1.14
CA GLY A 286 0.59 -9.71 0.35
C GLY A 286 -0.10 -8.53 1.03
N LEU A 287 0.21 -8.24 2.30
CA LEU A 287 -0.24 -7.04 3.00
C LEU A 287 0.69 -5.87 2.68
N TYR A 288 0.12 -4.71 2.38
CA TYR A 288 0.90 -3.49 2.18
C TYR A 288 1.52 -3.03 3.51
N SER A 289 2.85 -2.88 3.54
CA SER A 289 3.60 -2.45 4.72
C SER A 289 4.15 -1.03 4.63
N GLY A 290 4.16 -0.42 3.44
CA GLY A 290 4.61 0.96 3.23
C GLY A 290 5.14 1.18 1.83
N THR A 291 5.57 2.41 1.53
CA THR A 291 6.21 2.78 0.27
C THR A 291 7.47 3.57 0.57
N ASP A 292 8.61 3.09 0.06
CA ASP A 292 9.87 3.81 0.10
C ASP A 292 9.95 4.79 -1.08
N VAL A 293 10.33 6.03 -0.79
CA VAL A 293 10.74 6.99 -1.82
C VAL A 293 12.26 7.07 -1.80
N ARG A 294 12.88 6.75 -2.94
CA ARG A 294 14.33 6.67 -3.09
C ARG A 294 14.81 7.59 -4.22
N LEU A 295 16.00 8.17 -4.06
CA LEU A 295 16.72 8.80 -5.16
C LEU A 295 17.54 7.73 -5.88
N LYS A 296 17.48 7.73 -7.20
CA LYS A 296 18.26 6.83 -8.05
C LYS A 296 19.45 7.59 -8.63
N PHE A 297 20.64 7.04 -8.48
CA PHE A 297 21.87 7.59 -9.04
C PHE A 297 22.51 6.60 -10.02
N GLN A 298 23.00 7.09 -11.16
CA GLN A 298 23.76 6.30 -12.11
C GLN A 298 25.23 6.28 -11.69
N LYS A 299 25.89 5.11 -11.71
CA LYS A 299 27.34 5.04 -11.44
C LYS A 299 28.11 5.53 -12.68
N PRO A 300 29.12 6.42 -12.53
CA PRO A 300 29.88 6.95 -13.68
C PRO A 300 30.55 5.90 -14.56
N SER A 301 30.88 4.74 -14.01
CA SER A 301 31.64 3.66 -14.66
C SER A 301 30.83 2.39 -14.93
N SER A 302 29.51 2.39 -14.70
CA SER A 302 28.69 1.20 -14.81
C SER A 302 27.25 1.54 -15.17
N HIS A 303 26.59 0.67 -15.96
CA HIS A 303 25.14 0.72 -16.16
C HIS A 303 24.33 0.37 -14.89
N SER A 304 25.01 0.06 -13.78
CA SER A 304 24.35 -0.16 -12.49
C SER A 304 23.95 1.16 -11.83
N THR A 305 22.79 1.12 -11.17
CA THR A 305 22.24 2.25 -10.42
C THR A 305 22.36 1.99 -8.93
N THR A 306 22.44 3.06 -8.14
CA THR A 306 22.42 2.97 -6.68
C THR A 306 21.32 3.86 -6.14
N ASP A 307 20.57 3.32 -5.18
CA ASP A 307 19.41 3.99 -4.63
C ASP A 307 19.69 4.46 -3.21
N VAL A 308 19.22 5.67 -2.89
CA VAL A 308 19.27 6.25 -1.55
C VAL A 308 17.85 6.42 -1.06
N THR A 309 17.47 5.67 -0.02
CA THR A 309 16.14 5.80 0.56
C THR A 309 16.05 7.10 1.35
N LEU A 310 15.13 7.98 0.95
CA LEU A 310 14.85 9.24 1.63
C LEU A 310 13.88 9.02 2.77
N ALA A 311 12.69 8.52 2.46
CA ALA A 311 11.60 8.37 3.41
C ALA A 311 10.80 7.10 3.14
N ASP A 312 10.17 6.60 4.19
CA ASP A 312 9.18 5.52 4.15
C ASP A 312 7.82 6.05 4.56
N PHE A 313 6.81 5.75 3.76
CA PHE A 313 5.45 6.20 3.98
C PHE A 313 4.48 5.03 4.18
N ASN A 314 3.74 5.05 5.29
CA ASN A 314 2.66 4.10 5.56
C ASN A 314 1.39 4.39 4.73
N LYS A 315 1.32 5.55 4.07
CA LYS A 315 0.22 6.01 3.23
C LYS A 315 0.79 6.66 1.97
N THR A 316 0.08 6.59 0.86
CA THR A 316 0.59 7.05 -0.44
C THR A 316 0.29 8.52 -0.74
N ASN A 317 -0.74 9.12 -0.12
CA ASN A 317 -1.08 10.55 -0.26
C ASN A 317 0.09 11.55 -0.01
N PRO A 318 0.95 11.38 1.03
CA PRO A 318 2.05 12.32 1.25
C PRO A 318 3.21 12.19 0.26
N ILE A 319 3.23 11.16 -0.60
CA ILE A 319 4.37 10.90 -1.50
C ILE A 319 4.52 12.00 -2.55
N GLU A 320 3.43 12.40 -3.22
CA GLU A 320 3.53 13.44 -4.27
C GLU A 320 3.98 14.80 -3.70
N PRO A 321 3.40 15.31 -2.59
CA PRO A 321 3.92 16.51 -1.93
C PRO A 321 5.38 16.39 -1.51
N PHE A 322 5.80 15.20 -1.06
CA PHE A 322 7.18 14.93 -0.68
C PHE A 322 8.13 14.98 -1.88
N ILE A 323 7.76 14.37 -3.00
CA ILE A 323 8.54 14.39 -4.24
C ILE A 323 8.66 15.83 -4.76
N ALA A 324 7.55 16.58 -4.82
CA ALA A 324 7.56 17.97 -5.26
C ALA A 324 8.48 18.86 -4.40
N GLU A 325 8.47 18.68 -3.08
CA GLU A 325 9.38 19.41 -2.17
C GLU A 325 10.84 18.96 -2.36
N THR A 326 11.06 17.66 -2.61
CA THR A 326 12.40 17.12 -2.89
C THR A 326 12.96 17.65 -4.21
N GLU A 327 12.14 17.73 -5.26
CA GLU A 327 12.51 18.33 -6.56
C GLU A 327 12.87 19.80 -6.41
N TYR A 328 12.13 20.55 -5.60
CA TYR A 328 12.48 21.92 -5.25
C TYR A 328 13.88 21.99 -4.60
N VAL A 329 14.13 21.16 -3.58
CA VAL A 329 15.44 21.08 -2.90
C VAL A 329 16.57 20.71 -3.87
N LEU A 330 16.34 19.72 -4.74
CA LEU A 330 17.29 19.28 -5.77
C LEU A 330 17.61 20.41 -6.75
N SER A 331 16.60 21.18 -7.18
CA SER A 331 16.79 22.33 -8.07
C SER A 331 17.67 23.41 -7.44
N LYS A 332 17.51 23.67 -6.14
CA LYS A 332 18.35 24.61 -5.38
C LYS A 332 19.76 24.08 -5.15
N ALA A 333 19.92 22.76 -5.03
CA ALA A 333 21.21 22.11 -4.89
C ALA A 333 21.96 21.92 -6.23
N GLY A 334 21.40 22.40 -7.34
CA GLY A 334 22.08 22.44 -8.63
C GLY A 334 21.97 21.15 -9.43
N SER A 335 20.99 20.27 -9.18
CA SER A 335 20.58 19.32 -10.21
C SER A 335 19.93 20.14 -11.32
N GLY A 336 20.67 20.39 -12.40
CA GLY A 336 20.12 21.04 -13.58
C GLY A 336 18.81 20.36 -13.94
N SER A 337 17.74 21.15 -14.04
CA SER A 337 16.36 20.72 -14.34
C SER A 337 16.35 19.44 -15.16
N ALA A 338 16.22 18.28 -14.51
CA ALA A 338 15.94 17.05 -15.20
C ALA A 338 14.54 17.27 -15.78
N LYS A 339 14.48 17.57 -17.07
CA LYS A 339 13.23 17.60 -17.82
C LYS A 339 12.58 16.22 -17.61
N LEU A 340 11.52 16.20 -16.80
CA LEU A 340 10.52 15.14 -16.82
C LEU A 340 9.76 15.20 -18.14
#